data_AF-A0A140NI24-F1
#
_entry.id   AF-A0A140NI24-F1
#
_cell.length_a   1.000
_cell.length_b   1.000
_cell.length_c   1.000
_cell.angle_alpha   90.00
_cell.angle_beta   90.00
_cell.angle_gamma   90.00
#
_symmetry.space_group_name_H-M   'P 1'
#
loop_
_entity.id
_entity.type
_entity.pdbx_description
1 polymer ?
#
loop_
_entity_poly.entity_id
_entity_poly.type
_entity_poly.pdbx_seq_one_letter_code
_entity_poly.pdbx_strand_id
1 'polypeptide(L)'
;MSYHSKIDVAIKKASTLNNQTSELGQMSKLFSDHVLNTILKENHNARGNSSQLINSVISVTWIDKIPLAKFIGTVADHHGNFITQKVELGDALLIDIHNDTSSNSIQSSAFFLQAKRAKSSKIPKVPVYMGKTQNNSSLKELALLRNWPKFDLYKTSGDKLSVLSSIQLPMPVPPLAYGGFAVCPTTINSNAWKAHWMCARPEYNAPFNITFGELLSYFFKINTKIHIGESFTLGKSNDPWSKLINNIIDIAKEYSTPSSYSNIYGENRNKVISFIKDVDLEYPHELFHYLHENFNSYQPNISNSDSAKLVPPKKSIPIIIYGSTGRNPITSKNHNNIRW
;
A
#
# COMPACT_ATOMS: atom_id res chain seq x y z
N MET A 1 -17.80 14.96 -13.97
CA MET A 1 -16.93 13.77 -13.84
C MET A 1 -17.14 13.17 -12.45
N SER A 2 -17.37 11.87 -12.35
CA SER A 2 -17.48 11.16 -11.07
C SER A 2 -16.12 11.05 -10.36
N TYR A 3 -16.12 10.73 -9.06
CA TYR A 3 -14.91 10.51 -8.24
C TYR A 3 -13.88 9.61 -8.94
N HIS A 4 -14.28 8.40 -9.32
CA HIS A 4 -13.38 7.41 -9.91
C HIS A 4 -12.80 7.89 -11.25
N SER A 5 -13.60 8.57 -12.08
CA SER A 5 -13.18 9.04 -13.40
C SER A 5 -12.05 10.07 -13.32
N LYS A 6 -12.06 10.94 -12.31
CA LYS A 6 -10.99 11.94 -12.12
C LYS A 6 -9.67 11.28 -11.73
N ILE A 7 -9.74 10.26 -10.87
CA ILE A 7 -8.57 9.46 -10.49
C ILE A 7 -8.01 8.73 -11.72
N ASP A 8 -8.86 8.05 -12.49
CA ASP A 8 -8.43 7.34 -13.70
C ASP A 8 -7.78 8.27 -14.73
N VAL A 9 -8.29 9.50 -14.87
CA VAL A 9 -7.69 10.55 -15.72
C VAL A 9 -6.31 10.97 -15.22
N ALA A 10 -6.15 11.21 -13.91
CA ALA A 10 -4.86 11.59 -13.33
C ALA A 10 -3.81 10.48 -13.51
N ILE A 11 -4.22 9.21 -13.32
CA ILE A 11 -3.38 8.04 -13.55
C ILE A 11 -2.96 7.97 -15.02
N LYS A 12 -3.91 8.08 -15.96
CA LYS A 12 -3.61 8.03 -17.40
C LYS A 12 -2.62 9.13 -17.79
N LYS A 13 -2.79 10.35 -17.28
CA LYS A 13 -1.86 11.46 -17.52
C LYS A 13 -0.46 11.16 -16.98
N ALA A 14 -0.34 10.65 -15.76
CA ALA A 14 0.95 10.28 -15.17
C ALA A 14 1.66 9.18 -15.97
N SER A 15 0.91 8.24 -16.56
CA SER A 15 1.43 7.16 -17.39
C SER A 15 1.93 7.66 -18.76
N THR A 16 1.24 8.61 -19.41
CA THR A 16 1.64 9.15 -20.74
C THR A 16 3.02 9.81 -20.77
N LEU A 17 3.49 10.29 -19.62
CA LEU A 17 4.79 10.97 -19.54
C LEU A 17 5.98 10.01 -19.69
N ASN A 18 5.79 8.68 -19.70
CA ASN A 18 6.88 7.70 -19.62
C ASN A 18 6.57 6.35 -20.32
N ASN A 19 6.27 6.38 -21.62
CA ASN A 19 5.77 5.23 -22.42
C ASN A 19 6.68 3.98 -22.48
N GLN A 20 7.93 4.04 -22.01
CA GLN A 20 8.92 2.94 -22.11
C GLN A 20 9.12 2.14 -20.81
N THR A 21 8.24 2.29 -19.82
CA THR A 21 8.45 1.72 -18.49
C THR A 21 7.98 0.27 -18.37
N SER A 22 8.69 -0.53 -17.55
CA SER A 22 8.30 -1.88 -17.13
C SER A 22 6.99 -1.88 -16.34
N GLU A 23 6.43 -3.06 -16.04
CA GLU A 23 5.24 -3.21 -15.17
C GLU A 23 5.36 -2.40 -13.86
N LEU A 24 6.47 -2.61 -13.17
CA LEU A 24 6.80 -1.89 -11.94
C LEU A 24 7.00 -0.38 -12.20
N GLY A 25 7.63 -0.02 -13.31
CA GLY A 25 7.77 1.38 -13.70
C GLY A 25 6.42 2.08 -13.93
N GLN A 26 5.44 1.37 -14.50
CA GLN A 26 4.07 1.84 -14.66
C GLN A 26 3.33 1.95 -13.32
N MET A 27 3.48 0.94 -12.45
CA MET A 27 2.85 0.96 -11.12
C MET A 27 3.39 2.10 -10.28
N SER A 28 4.68 2.42 -10.41
CA SER A 28 5.32 3.53 -9.68
C SER A 28 4.70 4.90 -9.97
N LYS A 29 3.94 5.04 -11.07
CA LYS A 29 3.25 6.29 -11.43
C LYS A 29 2.00 6.54 -10.59
N LEU A 30 1.40 5.48 -10.01
CA LEU A 30 0.34 5.60 -9.00
C LEU A 30 0.81 6.40 -7.77
N PHE A 31 2.12 6.40 -7.53
CA PHE A 31 2.78 7.07 -6.41
C PHE A 31 3.35 8.44 -6.79
N SER A 32 2.97 9.00 -7.94
CA SER A 32 3.37 10.36 -8.30
C SER A 32 2.56 11.38 -7.50
N ASP A 33 3.17 12.51 -7.12
CA ASP A 33 2.52 13.59 -6.38
C ASP A 33 1.21 14.03 -7.04
N HIS A 34 1.17 14.07 -8.38
CA HIS A 34 -0.04 14.42 -9.12
C HIS A 34 -1.20 13.45 -8.87
N VAL A 35 -0.94 12.13 -8.93
CA VAL A 35 -1.97 11.10 -8.70
C VAL A 35 -2.39 11.10 -7.23
N LEU A 36 -1.44 11.13 -6.31
CA LEU A 36 -1.72 11.10 -4.86
C LEU A 36 -2.51 12.34 -4.42
N ASN A 37 -2.11 13.54 -4.86
CA ASN A 37 -2.86 14.76 -4.56
C ASN A 37 -4.28 14.73 -5.15
N THR A 38 -4.46 14.08 -6.31
CA THR A 38 -5.79 13.90 -6.90
C THR A 38 -6.64 12.95 -6.06
N ILE A 39 -6.09 11.80 -5.65
CA ILE A 39 -6.79 10.83 -4.78
C ILE A 39 -7.20 11.51 -3.47
N LEU A 40 -6.28 12.23 -2.82
CA LEU A 40 -6.54 12.96 -1.58
C LEU A 40 -7.64 14.00 -1.74
N LYS A 41 -7.52 14.87 -2.76
CA LYS A 41 -8.51 15.92 -3.04
C LYS A 41 -9.89 15.33 -3.30
N GLU A 42 -9.98 14.31 -4.15
CA GLU A 42 -11.26 13.72 -4.51
C GLU A 42 -11.86 12.91 -3.36
N ASN A 43 -11.03 12.27 -2.52
CA ASN A 43 -11.49 11.57 -1.32
C ASN A 43 -12.08 12.58 -0.32
N HIS A 44 -11.38 13.69 -0.10
CA HIS A 44 -11.89 14.79 0.73
C HIS A 44 -13.22 15.34 0.19
N ASN A 45 -13.32 15.59 -1.11
CA ASN A 45 -14.57 16.09 -1.72
C ASN A 45 -15.73 15.10 -1.60
N ALA A 46 -15.46 13.80 -1.80
CA ALA A 46 -16.48 12.77 -1.73
C ALA A 46 -17.01 12.55 -0.30
N ARG A 47 -16.12 12.67 0.69
CA ARG A 47 -16.43 12.52 2.11
C ARG A 47 -16.99 13.82 2.74
N GLY A 48 -16.62 14.99 2.21
CA GLY A 48 -16.95 16.32 2.74
C GLY A 48 -18.43 16.71 2.74
N ASN A 49 -19.32 15.95 2.10
CA ASN A 49 -20.78 16.16 2.19
C ASN A 49 -21.48 15.16 3.13
N SER A 50 -20.78 14.13 3.62
CA SER A 50 -21.42 13.03 4.37
C SER A 50 -20.67 12.61 5.63
N SER A 51 -19.52 13.18 5.97
CA SER A 51 -18.71 12.66 7.08
C SER A 51 -18.01 13.72 7.90
N GLN A 52 -18.22 13.62 9.21
CA GLN A 52 -17.56 14.32 10.30
C GLN A 52 -16.09 13.85 10.50
N LEU A 53 -15.35 13.48 9.46
CA LEU A 53 -13.99 12.92 9.60
C LEU A 53 -12.98 14.04 9.87
N ILE A 54 -12.31 13.98 11.02
CA ILE A 54 -11.29 14.98 11.42
C ILE A 54 -9.95 14.66 10.77
N ASN A 55 -9.54 13.39 10.69
CA ASN A 55 -8.24 12.95 10.18
C ASN A 55 -8.37 11.65 9.35
N SER A 56 -7.88 11.67 8.11
CA SER A 56 -7.80 10.48 7.24
C SER A 56 -6.41 10.33 6.66
N VAL A 57 -5.93 9.10 6.68
CA VAL A 57 -4.59 8.70 6.28
C VAL A 57 -4.73 7.59 5.24
N ILE A 58 -4.49 7.95 3.98
CA ILE A 58 -4.47 7.01 2.86
C ILE A 58 -3.01 6.75 2.51
N SER A 59 -2.57 5.51 2.63
CA SER A 59 -1.24 5.07 2.24
C SER A 59 -1.33 4.04 1.12
N VAL A 60 -0.46 4.20 0.13
CA VAL A 60 -0.15 3.15 -0.84
C VAL A 60 1.30 2.80 -0.57
N THR A 61 1.55 1.57 -0.15
CA THR A 61 2.88 1.08 0.17
C THR A 61 3.36 0.15 -0.93
N TRP A 62 4.51 0.45 -1.51
CA TRP A 62 5.19 -0.45 -2.44
C TRP A 62 5.84 -1.60 -1.65
N ILE A 63 5.52 -2.84 -2.00
CA ILE A 63 5.98 -4.04 -1.27
C ILE A 63 6.48 -5.16 -2.21
N ASP A 64 6.86 -4.82 -3.45
CA ASP A 64 7.45 -5.76 -4.41
C ASP A 64 8.62 -6.53 -3.78
N LYS A 65 8.61 -7.86 -3.94
CA LYS A 65 9.58 -8.82 -3.38
C LYS A 65 9.68 -8.90 -1.85
N ILE A 66 9.03 -8.01 -1.10
CA ILE A 66 9.17 -7.89 0.36
C ILE A 66 7.83 -7.40 0.94
N PRO A 67 7.06 -8.23 1.66
CA PRO A 67 7.42 -9.54 2.20
C PRO A 67 6.88 -10.72 1.38
N LEU A 68 7.38 -11.91 1.72
CA LEU A 68 7.07 -13.17 1.05
C LEU A 68 6.36 -14.16 1.97
N ALA A 69 5.41 -14.92 1.43
CA ALA A 69 4.80 -16.07 2.07
C ALA A 69 5.47 -17.37 1.62
N LYS A 70 5.68 -18.30 2.55
CA LYS A 70 5.95 -19.71 2.27
C LYS A 70 4.77 -20.54 2.74
N PHE A 71 4.15 -21.30 1.85
CA PHE A 71 3.03 -22.14 2.23
C PHE A 71 3.45 -23.25 3.20
N ILE A 72 2.58 -23.53 4.18
CA ILE A 72 2.68 -24.68 5.06
C ILE A 72 1.81 -25.80 4.47
N GLY A 73 2.42 -26.95 4.26
CA GLY A 73 1.77 -28.09 3.62
C GLY A 73 1.76 -27.98 2.09
N THR A 74 1.00 -28.86 1.45
CA THR A 74 0.97 -29.00 0.01
C THR A 74 -0.03 -28.03 -0.61
N VAL A 75 0.47 -27.02 -1.31
CA VAL A 75 -0.34 -26.11 -2.14
C VAL A 75 0.05 -26.30 -3.60
N ALA A 76 -0.93 -26.52 -4.46
CA ALA A 76 -0.73 -26.64 -5.90
C ALA A 76 -1.23 -25.41 -6.65
N ASP A 77 -0.62 -25.13 -7.79
CA ASP A 77 -1.12 -24.14 -8.73
C ASP A 77 -2.33 -24.64 -9.53
N HIS A 78 -2.89 -23.79 -10.41
CA HIS A 78 -4.04 -24.15 -11.23
C HIS A 78 -3.80 -25.35 -12.17
N HIS A 79 -2.53 -25.66 -12.50
CA HIS A 79 -2.16 -26.80 -13.32
C HIS A 79 -1.84 -28.06 -12.49
N GLY A 80 -1.98 -28.00 -11.17
CA GLY A 80 -1.66 -29.11 -10.28
C GLY A 80 -0.18 -29.22 -9.91
N ASN A 81 0.67 -28.27 -10.31
CA ASN A 81 2.07 -28.29 -9.91
C ASN A 81 2.21 -27.81 -8.47
N PHE A 82 2.99 -28.50 -7.65
CA PHE A 82 3.25 -28.06 -6.28
C PHE A 82 4.09 -26.79 -6.25
N ILE A 83 3.65 -25.84 -5.42
CA ILE A 83 4.34 -24.59 -5.15
C ILE A 83 5.35 -24.83 -4.04
N THR A 84 6.63 -24.83 -4.41
CA THR A 84 7.74 -25.13 -3.51
C THR A 84 8.54 -23.90 -3.10
N GLN A 85 8.34 -22.79 -3.80
CA GLN A 85 9.02 -21.52 -3.53
C GLN A 85 8.12 -20.54 -2.79
N LYS A 86 8.78 -19.62 -2.07
CA LYS A 86 8.12 -18.43 -1.53
C LYS A 86 7.41 -17.64 -2.63
N VAL A 87 6.32 -16.96 -2.25
CA VAL A 87 5.47 -16.14 -3.12
C VAL A 87 5.34 -14.75 -2.52
N GLU A 88 5.28 -13.73 -3.37
CA GLU A 88 5.05 -12.35 -2.96
C GLU A 88 3.61 -12.15 -2.48
N LEU A 89 3.44 -11.38 -1.40
CA LEU A 89 2.09 -11.03 -0.93
C LEU A 89 1.38 -10.05 -1.88
N GLY A 90 2.13 -9.14 -2.50
CA GLY A 90 1.64 -8.10 -3.38
C GLY A 90 2.81 -7.33 -3.98
N ASP A 91 2.54 -6.56 -5.04
CA ASP A 91 3.44 -5.52 -5.51
C ASP A 91 3.17 -4.21 -4.74
N ALA A 92 1.93 -4.00 -4.30
CA ALA A 92 1.53 -2.89 -3.45
C ALA A 92 0.54 -3.31 -2.36
N LEU A 93 0.48 -2.51 -1.29
CA LEU A 93 -0.47 -2.61 -0.20
C LEU A 93 -1.19 -1.26 -0.05
N LEU A 94 -2.51 -1.26 -0.20
CA LEU A 94 -3.37 -0.11 0.09
C LEU A 94 -3.74 -0.13 1.57
N ILE A 95 -3.69 1.02 2.23
CA ILE A 95 -4.08 1.22 3.62
C ILE A 95 -4.94 2.48 3.70
N ASP A 96 -6.12 2.37 4.29
CA ASP A 96 -6.98 3.49 4.68
C ASP A 96 -7.10 3.47 6.20
N ILE A 97 -6.78 4.59 6.86
CA ILE A 97 -6.98 4.78 8.31
C ILE A 97 -7.69 6.10 8.50
N HIS A 98 -8.86 6.11 9.13
CA HIS A 98 -9.58 7.35 9.42
C HIS A 98 -10.25 7.30 10.78
N ASN A 99 -10.36 8.46 11.43
CA ASN A 99 -11.10 8.58 12.68
C ASN A 99 -12.58 8.87 12.40
N ASP A 100 -13.45 7.91 12.72
CA ASP A 100 -14.90 8.08 12.70
C ASP A 100 -15.34 8.80 13.98
N THR A 101 -15.77 10.04 13.85
CA THR A 101 -16.20 10.87 14.98
C THR A 101 -17.58 10.52 15.50
N SER A 102 -18.41 9.83 14.72
CA SER A 102 -19.73 9.40 15.19
C SER A 102 -19.62 8.32 16.26
N SER A 103 -18.60 7.47 16.14
CA SER A 103 -18.26 6.40 17.08
C SER A 103 -17.01 6.68 17.92
N ASN A 104 -16.35 7.82 17.71
CA ASN A 104 -15.04 8.16 18.26
C ASN A 104 -14.04 6.98 18.14
N SER A 105 -13.98 6.36 16.96
CA SER A 105 -13.21 5.14 16.73
C SER A 105 -12.33 5.26 15.49
N ILE A 106 -11.10 4.76 15.60
CA ILE A 106 -10.22 4.58 14.44
C ILE A 106 -10.71 3.39 13.62
N GLN A 107 -11.02 3.63 12.35
CA GLN A 107 -11.29 2.61 11.37
C GLN A 107 -10.07 2.47 10.46
N SER A 108 -9.63 1.24 10.25
CA SER A 108 -8.49 0.94 9.38
C SER A 108 -8.84 -0.21 8.46
N SER A 109 -8.46 -0.13 7.19
CA SER A 109 -8.64 -1.17 6.18
C SER A 109 -7.38 -1.34 5.35
N ALA A 110 -7.10 -2.57 4.92
CA ALA A 110 -5.93 -2.88 4.09
C ALA A 110 -6.28 -3.81 2.92
N PHE A 111 -5.53 -3.70 1.82
CA PHE A 111 -5.75 -4.50 0.61
C PHE A 111 -4.47 -4.71 -0.20
N PHE A 112 -4.14 -5.96 -0.54
CA PHE A 112 -3.01 -6.31 -1.39
C PHE A 112 -3.32 -6.17 -2.88
N LEU A 113 -2.38 -5.63 -3.63
CA LEU A 113 -2.48 -5.47 -5.08
C LEU A 113 -1.32 -6.19 -5.78
N GLN A 114 -1.66 -7.11 -6.67
CA GLN A 114 -0.74 -7.72 -7.62
C GLN A 114 -0.86 -7.01 -8.97
N ALA A 115 0.14 -6.21 -9.31
CA ALA A 115 0.21 -5.52 -10.59
C ALA A 115 0.74 -6.45 -11.69
N LYS A 116 0.20 -6.27 -12.89
CA LYS A 116 0.59 -6.99 -14.09
C LYS A 116 0.61 -6.07 -15.30
N ARG A 117 1.41 -6.41 -16.30
CA ARG A 117 1.34 -5.81 -17.64
C ARG A 117 0.74 -6.79 -18.64
N ALA A 118 -0.18 -6.32 -19.48
CA ALA A 118 -0.68 -7.14 -20.58
C ALA A 118 0.46 -7.45 -21.57
N LYS A 119 0.38 -8.59 -22.29
CA LYS A 119 1.31 -8.90 -23.41
C LYS A 119 0.81 -8.40 -24.77
N SER A 120 -0.44 -8.00 -24.85
CA SER A 120 -1.09 -7.57 -26.09
C SER A 120 -2.04 -6.40 -25.83
N SER A 121 -2.62 -5.86 -26.90
CA SER A 121 -3.65 -4.82 -26.80
C SER A 121 -4.96 -5.32 -26.18
N LYS A 122 -5.21 -6.63 -26.18
CA LYS A 122 -6.39 -7.24 -25.57
C LYS A 122 -6.26 -7.26 -24.05
N ILE A 123 -7.36 -6.95 -23.36
CA ILE A 123 -7.45 -7.11 -21.90
C ILE A 123 -7.38 -8.62 -21.59
N PRO A 124 -6.38 -9.08 -20.82
CA PRO A 124 -6.26 -10.49 -20.45
C PRO A 124 -7.35 -10.88 -19.43
N LYS A 125 -7.31 -12.13 -18.97
CA LYS A 125 -8.05 -12.59 -17.78
C LYS A 125 -7.06 -12.96 -16.68
N VAL A 126 -7.53 -13.17 -15.46
CA VAL A 126 -6.70 -13.67 -14.37
C VAL A 126 -6.43 -15.18 -14.54
N PRO A 127 -5.20 -15.65 -14.33
CA PRO A 127 -3.98 -14.88 -14.16
C PRO A 127 -3.47 -14.35 -15.53
N VAL A 128 -2.78 -13.21 -15.51
CA VAL A 128 -2.32 -12.54 -16.74
C VAL A 128 -1.32 -13.41 -17.53
N TYR A 129 -0.54 -14.23 -16.83
CA TYR A 129 0.40 -15.16 -17.43
C TYR A 129 0.07 -16.61 -17.03
N MET A 130 -0.16 -17.46 -18.03
CA MET A 130 -0.52 -18.88 -17.87
C MET A 130 0.61 -19.81 -18.32
N GLY A 131 1.81 -19.62 -17.75
CA GLY A 131 2.93 -20.51 -18.03
C GLY A 131 2.78 -21.84 -17.28
N LYS A 132 3.06 -22.97 -17.93
CA LYS A 132 2.99 -24.31 -17.32
C LYS A 132 4.21 -24.67 -16.45
N THR A 133 5.19 -23.79 -16.37
CA THR A 133 6.42 -24.01 -15.59
C THR A 133 6.10 -24.04 -14.10
N GLN A 134 6.65 -25.00 -13.37
CA GLN A 134 6.54 -25.04 -11.90
C GLN A 134 6.98 -23.70 -11.28
N ASN A 135 6.30 -23.29 -10.21
CA ASN A 135 6.55 -22.02 -9.50
C ASN A 135 6.36 -20.76 -10.38
N ASN A 136 5.51 -20.81 -11.41
CA ASN A 136 5.15 -19.62 -12.17
C ASN A 136 4.59 -18.51 -11.24
N SER A 137 5.17 -17.30 -11.31
CA SER A 137 4.83 -16.20 -10.37
C SER A 137 3.33 -15.92 -10.32
N SER A 138 2.68 -15.72 -11.47
CA SER A 138 1.26 -15.38 -11.53
C SER A 138 0.36 -16.49 -11.03
N LEU A 139 0.76 -17.75 -11.21
CA LEU A 139 0.03 -18.89 -10.67
C LEU A 139 0.21 -19.04 -9.16
N LYS A 140 1.41 -18.76 -8.63
CA LYS A 140 1.66 -18.74 -7.18
C LYS A 140 0.85 -17.62 -6.50
N GLU A 141 0.89 -16.42 -7.07
CA GLU A 141 0.14 -15.25 -6.58
C GLU A 141 -1.37 -15.51 -6.60
N LEU A 142 -1.88 -16.16 -7.67
CA LEU A 142 -3.28 -16.56 -7.74
C LEU A 142 -3.63 -17.59 -6.64
N ALA A 143 -2.78 -18.58 -6.41
CA ALA A 143 -3.00 -19.57 -5.35
C ALA A 143 -3.03 -18.92 -3.96
N LEU A 144 -2.14 -17.96 -3.70
CA LEU A 144 -2.13 -17.17 -2.47
C LEU A 144 -3.40 -16.33 -2.34
N LEU A 145 -3.65 -15.41 -3.27
CA LEU A 145 -4.71 -14.41 -3.12
C LEU A 145 -6.12 -15.00 -3.16
N ARG A 146 -6.30 -16.15 -3.83
CA ARG A 146 -7.61 -16.82 -3.94
C ARG A 146 -8.06 -17.43 -2.61
N ASN A 147 -7.14 -18.11 -1.92
CA ASN A 147 -7.49 -19.00 -0.82
C ASN A 147 -6.80 -18.67 0.50
N TRP A 148 -5.78 -17.80 0.49
CA TRP A 148 -4.90 -17.52 1.64
C TRP A 148 -4.51 -18.77 2.44
N PRO A 149 -3.91 -19.79 1.78
CA PRO A 149 -3.52 -21.02 2.46
C PRO A 149 -2.59 -20.72 3.62
N LYS A 150 -2.61 -21.54 4.67
CA LYS A 150 -1.72 -21.37 5.84
C LYS A 150 -0.27 -21.17 5.40
N PHE A 151 0.42 -20.17 5.97
CA PHE A 151 1.75 -19.79 5.52
C PHE A 151 2.61 -19.19 6.64
N ASP A 152 3.92 -19.16 6.39
CA ASP A 152 4.91 -18.40 7.16
C ASP A 152 5.31 -17.13 6.40
N LEU A 153 5.45 -16.01 7.10
CA LEU A 153 5.89 -14.72 6.55
C LEU A 153 7.41 -14.58 6.67
N TYR A 154 8.06 -14.15 5.60
CA TYR A 154 9.49 -13.85 5.52
C TYR A 154 9.68 -12.45 4.96
N LYS A 155 10.76 -11.76 5.35
CA LYS A 155 11.07 -10.45 4.76
C LYS A 155 11.55 -10.66 3.32
N THR A 156 12.48 -11.58 3.12
CA THR A 156 13.09 -11.83 1.81
C THR A 156 13.11 -13.32 1.42
N SER A 157 13.47 -13.59 0.16
CA SER A 157 13.61 -14.96 -0.35
C SER A 157 14.74 -15.72 0.33
N GLY A 158 15.82 -15.03 0.72
CA GLY A 158 16.99 -15.60 1.38
C GLY A 158 16.80 -15.91 2.87
N ASP A 159 15.81 -15.30 3.52
CA ASP A 159 15.61 -15.47 4.97
C ASP A 159 15.26 -16.92 5.32
N LYS A 160 15.95 -17.47 6.31
CA LYS A 160 15.67 -18.83 6.82
C LYS A 160 14.65 -18.83 7.95
N LEU A 161 14.60 -17.75 8.72
CA LEU A 161 13.67 -17.59 9.84
C LEU A 161 12.48 -16.74 9.39
N SER A 162 11.29 -17.18 9.76
CA SER A 162 10.05 -16.43 9.53
C SER A 162 9.91 -15.30 10.55
N VAL A 163 9.33 -14.19 10.08
CA VAL A 163 8.91 -13.06 10.94
C VAL A 163 7.66 -13.44 11.71
N LEU A 164 6.71 -14.06 11.01
CA LEU A 164 5.50 -14.63 11.60
C LEU A 164 5.34 -16.04 11.07
N SER A 165 5.01 -16.97 11.96
CA SER A 165 4.83 -18.38 11.60
C SER A 165 3.38 -18.80 11.70
N SER A 166 2.99 -19.78 10.89
CA SER A 166 1.68 -20.45 10.96
C SER A 166 0.50 -19.49 10.86
N ILE A 167 0.61 -18.44 10.05
CA ILE A 167 -0.48 -17.52 9.76
C ILE A 167 -1.61 -18.28 9.07
N GLN A 168 -2.80 -18.18 9.64
CA GLN A 168 -4.02 -18.69 9.06
C GLN A 168 -5.04 -17.56 9.13
N LEU A 169 -5.41 -17.03 7.96
CA LEU A 169 -6.44 -16.01 7.86
C LEU A 169 -7.82 -16.68 7.79
N PRO A 170 -8.88 -16.02 8.27
CA PRO A 170 -10.25 -16.40 7.92
C PRO A 170 -10.43 -16.49 6.41
N MET A 171 -11.42 -17.26 5.96
CA MET A 171 -11.75 -17.29 4.54
C MET A 171 -12.15 -15.87 4.08
N PRO A 172 -11.57 -15.36 2.98
CA PRO A 172 -11.88 -14.03 2.48
C PRO A 172 -13.37 -13.90 2.14
N VAL A 173 -14.01 -12.82 2.59
CA VAL A 173 -15.39 -12.50 2.17
C VAL A 173 -15.33 -11.92 0.74
N PRO A 174 -15.98 -12.53 -0.26
CA PRO A 174 -16.00 -11.99 -1.61
C PRO A 174 -16.60 -10.58 -1.65
N PRO A 175 -16.20 -9.70 -2.59
CA PRO A 175 -15.45 -10.01 -3.81
C PRO A 175 -13.92 -9.87 -3.76
N LEU A 176 -13.38 -9.05 -2.85
CA LEU A 176 -11.99 -8.57 -2.86
C LEU A 176 -11.52 -8.24 -1.43
N ALA A 177 -11.71 -9.16 -0.49
CA ALA A 177 -11.36 -8.96 0.93
C ALA A 177 -9.88 -8.62 1.12
N TYR A 178 -8.97 -9.58 0.92
CA TYR A 178 -7.56 -9.37 1.26
C TYR A 178 -6.71 -8.85 0.10
N GLY A 179 -7.11 -9.08 -1.15
CA GLY A 179 -6.31 -8.61 -2.29
C GLY A 179 -6.89 -8.96 -3.65
N GLY A 180 -6.23 -8.47 -4.71
CA GLY A 180 -6.64 -8.69 -6.08
C GLY A 180 -5.55 -8.35 -7.11
N PHE A 181 -5.90 -8.46 -8.38
CA PHE A 181 -5.00 -8.17 -9.48
C PHE A 181 -5.33 -6.82 -10.12
N ALA A 182 -4.31 -6.08 -10.52
CA ALA A 182 -4.42 -4.94 -11.43
C ALA A 182 -3.59 -5.19 -12.69
N VAL A 183 -4.09 -4.79 -13.84
CA VAL A 183 -3.38 -4.91 -15.11
C VAL A 183 -3.38 -3.59 -15.86
N CYS A 184 -2.25 -3.29 -16.49
CA CYS A 184 -2.09 -2.15 -17.39
C CYS A 184 -1.85 -2.61 -18.84
N PRO A 185 -2.23 -1.80 -19.84
CA PRO A 185 -2.00 -2.14 -21.24
C PRO A 185 -0.52 -2.08 -21.61
N THR A 186 -0.17 -2.70 -22.74
CA THR A 186 1.16 -2.54 -23.34
C THR A 186 1.41 -1.12 -23.85
N THR A 187 0.34 -0.43 -24.27
CA THR A 187 0.33 0.90 -24.87
C THR A 187 -0.79 1.75 -24.28
N ILE A 188 -0.58 3.07 -24.19
CA ILE A 188 -1.45 3.95 -23.40
C ILE A 188 -2.73 4.35 -24.15
N ASN A 189 -2.72 4.25 -25.48
CA ASN A 189 -3.83 4.66 -26.34
C ASN A 189 -4.64 3.46 -26.85
N SER A 190 -4.95 2.51 -25.96
CA SER A 190 -5.81 1.38 -26.32
C SER A 190 -7.27 1.69 -26.04
N ASN A 191 -8.07 1.86 -27.10
CA ASN A 191 -9.51 2.13 -27.00
C ASN A 191 -10.30 1.00 -26.31
N ALA A 192 -9.73 -0.20 -26.23
CA ALA A 192 -10.36 -1.33 -25.55
C ALA A 192 -10.40 -1.18 -24.02
N TRP A 193 -9.62 -0.25 -23.44
CA TRP A 193 -9.41 -0.12 -22.01
C TRP A 193 -10.18 1.07 -21.46
N LYS A 194 -11.02 0.84 -20.44
CA LYS A 194 -11.79 1.92 -19.77
C LYS A 194 -10.88 2.88 -19.00
N ALA A 195 -9.80 2.36 -18.43
CA ALA A 195 -8.78 3.10 -17.71
C ALA A 195 -7.39 2.47 -17.94
N HIS A 196 -6.33 3.20 -17.57
CA HIS A 196 -4.96 2.70 -17.71
C HIS A 196 -4.67 1.50 -16.80
N TRP A 197 -5.29 1.47 -15.62
CA TRP A 197 -5.25 0.32 -14.72
C TRP A 197 -6.66 -0.24 -14.55
N MET A 198 -6.81 -1.53 -14.83
CA MET A 198 -8.03 -2.30 -14.65
C MET A 198 -7.78 -3.38 -13.61
N CYS A 199 -8.76 -3.69 -12.76
CA CYS A 199 -8.67 -4.59 -11.62
C CYS A 199 -9.61 -5.79 -11.75
N ALA A 200 -9.21 -6.91 -11.15
CA ALA A 200 -9.96 -8.16 -11.15
C ALA A 200 -9.83 -8.89 -9.81
N ARG A 201 -10.83 -9.74 -9.53
CA ARG A 201 -10.82 -10.70 -8.41
C ARG A 201 -9.71 -11.73 -8.58
N PRO A 202 -9.15 -12.29 -7.50
CA PRO A 202 -8.16 -13.36 -7.56
C PRO A 202 -8.81 -14.72 -7.88
N GLU A 203 -9.59 -14.78 -8.96
CA GLU A 203 -10.27 -15.98 -9.43
C GLU A 203 -9.78 -16.34 -10.82
N TYR A 204 -9.72 -17.63 -11.13
CA TYR A 204 -9.34 -18.09 -12.45
C TYR A 204 -10.34 -17.60 -13.51
N ASN A 205 -9.83 -17.10 -14.63
CA ASN A 205 -10.57 -16.48 -15.72
C ASN A 205 -11.37 -15.23 -15.35
N ALA A 206 -11.14 -14.62 -14.18
CA ALA A 206 -11.82 -13.38 -13.81
C ALA A 206 -11.52 -12.25 -14.83
N PRO A 207 -12.53 -11.49 -15.25
CA PRO A 207 -12.33 -10.34 -16.14
C PRO A 207 -11.77 -9.14 -15.36
N PHE A 208 -10.90 -8.37 -16.01
CA PHE A 208 -10.46 -7.05 -15.52
C PHE A 208 -11.47 -5.98 -15.95
N ASN A 209 -12.55 -5.83 -15.18
CA ASN A 209 -13.70 -4.99 -15.52
C ASN A 209 -13.96 -3.82 -14.55
N ILE A 210 -13.19 -3.73 -13.46
CA ILE A 210 -13.21 -2.62 -12.49
C ILE A 210 -12.05 -1.68 -12.83
N THR A 211 -12.24 -0.36 -12.90
CA THR A 211 -11.10 0.58 -13.04
C THR A 211 -10.37 0.75 -11.71
N PHE A 212 -9.11 1.19 -11.71
CA PHE A 212 -8.42 1.47 -10.45
C PHE A 212 -9.09 2.58 -9.64
N GLY A 213 -9.66 3.61 -10.29
CA GLY A 213 -10.48 4.61 -9.62
C GLY A 213 -11.74 4.03 -8.97
N GLU A 214 -12.41 3.06 -9.61
CA GLU A 214 -13.55 2.34 -9.03
C GLU A 214 -13.11 1.51 -7.82
N LEU A 215 -12.00 0.76 -7.94
CA LEU A 215 -11.40 0.00 -6.84
C LEU A 215 -11.17 0.89 -5.61
N LEU A 216 -10.54 2.06 -5.80
CA LEU A 216 -10.30 3.01 -4.71
C LEU A 216 -11.61 3.56 -4.13
N SER A 217 -12.61 3.85 -4.96
CA SER A 217 -13.92 4.28 -4.46
C SER A 217 -14.57 3.24 -3.54
N TYR A 218 -14.41 1.96 -3.89
CA TYR A 218 -14.93 0.84 -3.11
C TYR A 218 -14.13 0.62 -1.82
N PHE A 219 -12.80 0.63 -1.93
CA PHE A 219 -11.90 0.48 -0.78
C PHE A 219 -12.10 1.60 0.26
N PHE A 220 -12.26 2.84 -0.18
CA PHE A 220 -12.54 3.99 0.68
C PHE A 220 -14.01 4.12 1.09
N LYS A 221 -14.86 3.14 0.74
CA LYS A 221 -16.30 3.10 1.07
C LYS A 221 -17.06 4.36 0.62
N ILE A 222 -16.63 4.96 -0.49
CA ILE A 222 -17.30 6.13 -1.08
C ILE A 222 -18.52 5.67 -1.87
N ASN A 223 -19.71 5.95 -1.33
CA ASN A 223 -21.00 5.77 -2.01
C ASN A 223 -21.21 4.36 -2.60
N THR A 224 -20.75 3.33 -1.90
CA THR A 224 -20.76 1.95 -2.40
C THR A 224 -21.07 0.94 -1.30
N LYS A 225 -21.65 -0.19 -1.70
CA LYS A 225 -21.90 -1.37 -0.85
C LYS A 225 -20.92 -2.51 -1.17
N ILE A 226 -20.01 -2.31 -2.13
CA ILE A 226 -19.05 -3.33 -2.53
C ILE A 226 -17.91 -3.36 -1.52
N HIS A 227 -17.73 -4.53 -0.90
CA HIS A 227 -16.67 -4.77 0.08
C HIS A 227 -15.32 -5.00 -0.63
N ILE A 228 -14.37 -4.09 -0.41
CA ILE A 228 -12.98 -4.20 -0.87
C ILE A 228 -12.06 -3.84 0.29
N GLY A 229 -11.06 -4.69 0.52
CA GLY A 229 -10.19 -4.55 1.68
C GLY A 229 -10.81 -5.13 2.94
N GLU A 230 -9.96 -5.46 3.90
CA GLU A 230 -10.39 -5.97 5.19
C GLU A 230 -9.94 -5.06 6.32
N SER A 231 -10.85 -4.89 7.29
CA SER A 231 -10.59 -4.05 8.44
C SER A 231 -9.56 -4.69 9.36
N PHE A 232 -8.66 -3.88 9.91
CA PHE A 232 -7.61 -4.34 10.82
C PHE A 232 -7.47 -3.41 12.01
N THR A 233 -6.93 -3.93 13.11
CA THR A 233 -6.56 -3.12 14.28
C THR A 233 -5.10 -2.70 14.16
N LEU A 234 -4.83 -1.40 14.18
CA LEU A 234 -3.48 -0.87 14.19
C LEU A 234 -2.80 -1.15 15.54
N GLY A 235 -1.55 -1.60 15.52
CA GLY A 235 -0.78 -1.93 16.72
C GLY A 235 -0.99 -3.37 17.21
N LYS A 236 -0.89 -3.59 18.52
CA LYS A 236 -0.94 -4.94 19.10
C LYS A 236 -2.35 -5.51 18.95
N SER A 237 -2.48 -6.57 18.16
CA SER A 237 -3.73 -7.30 17.95
C SER A 237 -3.50 -8.80 18.03
N ASN A 238 -4.53 -9.55 18.42
CA ASN A 238 -4.53 -11.02 18.38
C ASN A 238 -5.07 -11.59 17.07
N ASP A 239 -5.83 -10.80 16.33
CA ASP A 239 -6.39 -11.15 15.01
C ASP A 239 -5.27 -11.41 13.98
N PRO A 240 -5.27 -12.56 13.27
CA PRO A 240 -4.23 -12.90 12.30
C PRO A 240 -4.04 -11.87 11.18
N TRP A 241 -5.13 -11.28 10.68
CA TRP A 241 -5.06 -10.27 9.63
C TRP A 241 -4.37 -9.00 10.12
N SER A 242 -4.79 -8.51 11.29
CA SER A 242 -4.17 -7.36 11.95
C SER A 242 -2.69 -7.61 12.26
N LYS A 243 -2.33 -8.78 12.79
CA LYS A 243 -0.93 -9.15 13.02
C LYS A 243 -0.10 -9.10 11.74
N LEU A 244 -0.62 -9.67 10.65
CA LEU A 244 0.02 -9.67 9.34
C LEU A 244 0.26 -8.23 8.85
N ILE A 245 -0.78 -7.39 8.81
CA ILE A 245 -0.68 -6.02 8.31
C ILE A 245 0.29 -5.19 9.13
N ASN A 246 0.24 -5.24 10.47
CA ASN A 246 1.17 -4.49 11.30
C ASN A 246 2.63 -4.92 11.08
N ASN A 247 2.90 -6.22 10.93
CA ASN A 247 4.26 -6.69 10.62
C ASN A 247 4.74 -6.24 9.24
N ILE A 248 3.85 -6.17 8.25
CA ILE A 248 4.21 -5.69 6.91
C ILE A 248 4.51 -4.20 6.93
N ILE A 249 3.74 -3.42 7.69
CA ILE A 249 4.03 -1.99 7.92
C ILE A 249 5.43 -1.84 8.52
N ASP A 250 5.79 -2.65 9.52
CA ASP A 250 7.10 -2.58 10.16
C ASP A 250 8.24 -3.04 9.24
N ILE A 251 8.04 -4.11 8.47
CA ILE A 251 8.99 -4.54 7.43
C ILE A 251 9.16 -3.42 6.38
N ALA A 252 8.09 -2.79 5.93
CA ALA A 252 8.17 -1.70 4.96
C ALA A 252 8.98 -0.51 5.50
N LYS A 253 8.83 -0.16 6.79
CA LYS A 253 9.65 0.89 7.43
C LYS A 253 11.15 0.54 7.44
N GLU A 254 11.48 -0.73 7.68
CA GLU A 254 12.86 -1.23 7.70
C GLU A 254 13.49 -1.23 6.30
N TYR A 255 12.77 -1.75 5.31
CA TYR A 255 13.21 -1.85 3.92
C TYR A 255 12.79 -0.60 3.15
N SER A 256 13.55 0.49 3.31
CA SER A 256 13.55 1.56 2.30
C SER A 256 13.89 0.95 0.93
N THR A 257 13.20 1.38 -0.14
CA THR A 257 13.23 0.79 -1.49
C THR A 257 14.62 0.29 -1.97
N PRO A 258 14.70 -0.80 -2.76
CA PRO A 258 15.98 -1.35 -3.24
C PRO A 258 16.84 -0.32 -3.99
N SER A 259 18.13 -0.30 -3.68
CA SER A 259 19.15 0.57 -4.28
C SER A 259 19.32 0.40 -5.80
N SER A 260 18.93 -0.74 -6.37
CA SER A 260 18.96 -0.96 -7.83
C SER A 260 18.03 -0.01 -8.62
N TYR A 261 17.09 0.66 -7.97
CA TYR A 261 16.19 1.64 -8.59
C TYR A 261 16.61 3.11 -8.39
N SER A 262 17.60 3.41 -7.53
CA SER A 262 18.08 4.79 -7.34
C SER A 262 18.82 5.32 -8.57
N ASN A 263 19.44 4.44 -9.36
CA ASN A 263 20.20 4.82 -10.55
C ASN A 263 19.31 5.14 -11.78
N ILE A 264 18.05 4.70 -11.79
CA ILE A 264 17.09 4.99 -12.89
C ILE A 264 16.28 6.26 -12.59
N TYR A 265 16.14 6.66 -11.32
CA TYR A 265 15.19 7.70 -10.90
C TYR A 265 15.77 8.83 -10.04
N GLY A 266 17.10 8.97 -10.00
CA GLY A 266 17.79 10.01 -9.25
C GLY A 266 17.91 9.69 -7.76
N GLU A 267 18.96 10.22 -7.14
CA GLU A 267 19.26 10.02 -5.73
C GLU A 267 18.07 10.43 -4.83
N ASN A 268 17.75 9.58 -3.85
CA ASN A 268 16.86 9.87 -2.71
C ASN A 268 15.34 10.05 -2.99
N ARG A 269 14.68 9.04 -3.56
CA ARG A 269 13.21 8.90 -3.37
C ARG A 269 12.90 7.60 -2.63
N ASN A 270 12.82 7.68 -1.30
CA ASN A 270 12.19 6.65 -0.47
C ASN A 270 10.73 6.51 -0.90
N LYS A 271 10.33 5.39 -1.52
CA LYS A 271 8.95 5.16 -1.97
C LYS A 271 8.19 4.11 -1.15
N VAL A 272 8.44 4.09 0.16
CA VAL A 272 7.35 3.84 1.09
C VAL A 272 6.67 5.19 1.26
N ILE A 273 5.63 5.45 0.47
CA ILE A 273 4.76 6.59 0.76
C ILE A 273 3.74 6.11 1.78
N SER A 274 4.25 5.88 2.98
CA SER A 274 3.43 5.95 4.17
C SER A 274 3.14 7.43 4.40
N PHE A 275 2.02 7.93 3.86
CA PHE A 275 1.36 9.02 4.57
C PHE A 275 0.89 8.37 5.86
N ILE A 276 1.63 8.55 6.94
CA ILE A 276 1.14 8.43 8.31
C ILE A 276 1.84 9.58 8.98
N LYS A 277 1.09 10.63 9.30
CA LYS A 277 1.59 11.63 10.22
C LYS A 277 0.50 12.05 11.17
N ASP A 278 0.89 12.13 12.43
CA ASP A 278 0.10 12.53 13.58
C ASP A 278 -1.31 11.91 13.54
N VAL A 279 -1.38 10.58 13.72
CA VAL A 279 -2.48 10.11 14.56
C VAL A 279 -2.06 10.52 15.97
N ASP A 280 -2.42 11.73 16.39
CA ASP A 280 -2.57 12.03 17.82
C ASP A 280 -3.66 11.09 18.34
N LEU A 281 -3.25 9.87 18.68
CA LEU A 281 -3.91 9.10 19.70
C LEU A 281 -3.58 9.79 21.02
N GLU A 282 -4.18 10.95 21.26
CA GLU A 282 -4.35 11.48 22.62
C GLU A 282 -5.31 10.55 23.37
N TYR A 283 -4.75 9.40 23.74
CA TYR A 283 -4.83 8.77 25.05
C TYR A 283 -6.02 7.87 25.44
N PRO A 284 -5.77 6.84 26.30
CA PRO A 284 -5.27 6.91 27.70
C PRO A 284 -3.93 6.17 27.92
N HIS A 285 -2.75 6.78 27.99
CA HIS A 285 -1.98 7.57 28.98
C HIS A 285 -1.38 6.84 30.17
N GLU A 286 -1.74 5.57 30.40
CA GLU A 286 -1.20 4.84 31.55
C GLU A 286 -0.27 3.67 31.18
N LEU A 287 -0.16 3.30 29.89
CA LEU A 287 0.71 2.19 29.47
C LEU A 287 2.05 2.59 28.83
N PHE A 288 2.28 3.86 28.53
CA PHE A 288 3.50 4.33 27.83
C PHE A 288 4.61 4.84 28.75
N HIS A 289 4.44 4.78 30.07
CA HIS A 289 5.40 5.30 31.05
C HIS A 289 6.76 4.56 31.07
N TYR A 290 6.90 3.43 30.35
CA TYR A 290 8.14 2.64 30.30
C TYR A 290 9.05 2.93 29.09
N LEU A 291 8.57 3.68 28.08
CA LEU A 291 9.40 4.01 26.91
C LEU A 291 9.97 5.44 26.95
N HIS A 292 9.53 6.27 27.90
CA HIS A 292 9.97 7.66 28.02
C HIS A 292 11.22 7.85 28.90
N GLU A 293 11.64 6.84 29.68
CA GLU A 293 12.82 6.98 30.57
C GLU A 293 14.18 6.70 29.90
N ASN A 294 14.22 6.08 28.71
CA ASN A 294 15.49 5.79 28.04
C ASN A 294 15.98 6.86 27.05
N PHE A 295 15.32 8.02 26.97
CA PHE A 295 15.77 9.15 26.12
C PHE A 295 16.24 10.38 26.90
N ASN A 296 16.19 10.38 28.25
CA ASN A 296 16.59 11.53 29.07
C ASN A 296 17.98 11.42 29.74
N SER A 297 18.82 10.43 29.40
CA SER A 297 20.22 10.42 29.84
C SER A 297 21.16 11.11 28.83
N TYR A 298 20.78 12.29 28.36
CA TYR A 298 21.72 13.23 27.74
C TYR A 298 21.39 14.63 28.25
N GLN A 299 21.95 14.98 29.41
CA GLN A 299 22.04 16.38 29.79
C GLN A 299 23.14 17.04 28.95
N PRO A 300 22.84 18.05 28.12
CA PRO A 300 23.87 18.88 27.56
C PRO A 300 24.40 19.78 28.67
N ASN A 301 25.70 19.67 28.96
CA ASN A 301 26.41 20.60 29.81
C ASN A 301 26.39 21.97 29.11
N ILE A 302 25.64 22.93 29.66
CA ILE A 302 25.49 24.27 29.09
C ILE A 302 26.73 25.08 29.48
N SER A 303 27.72 25.09 28.59
CA SER A 303 28.72 26.17 28.54
C SER A 303 29.36 26.21 27.15
N ASN A 304 28.74 26.96 26.24
CA ASN A 304 29.37 27.93 25.34
C ASN A 304 28.49 28.20 24.12
N SER A 305 28.50 29.47 23.74
CA SER A 305 27.77 30.09 22.65
C SER A 305 28.17 29.53 21.29
N ASP A 306 27.51 28.47 20.85
CA ASP A 306 27.44 28.12 19.43
C ASP A 306 26.06 27.54 19.13
N SER A 307 25.39 28.12 18.13
CA SER A 307 24.11 27.64 17.63
C SER A 307 24.25 26.19 17.16
N ALA A 308 23.74 25.25 17.94
CA ALA A 308 23.71 23.84 17.57
C ALA A 308 22.90 23.67 16.27
N LYS A 309 23.59 23.57 15.14
CA LYS A 309 22.99 23.09 13.89
C LYS A 309 22.65 21.62 14.10
N LEU A 310 21.37 21.34 14.31
CA LEU A 310 20.82 19.99 14.19
C LEU A 310 21.02 19.54 12.74
N VAL A 311 22.05 18.73 12.50
CA VAL A 311 22.26 18.07 11.21
C VAL A 311 21.34 16.84 11.20
N PRO A 312 20.30 16.79 10.36
CA PRO A 312 19.44 15.61 10.29
C PRO A 312 20.26 14.42 9.76
N PRO A 313 20.00 13.20 10.23
CA PRO A 313 20.70 12.01 9.75
C PRO A 313 20.54 11.88 8.23
N LYS A 314 21.65 11.55 7.55
CA LYS A 314 21.80 11.42 6.08
C LYS A 314 20.81 10.47 5.38
N LYS A 315 19.93 9.80 6.13
CA LYS A 315 18.87 8.90 5.64
C LYS A 315 17.59 9.13 6.45
N SER A 316 16.87 10.20 6.17
CA SER A 316 15.53 10.44 6.72
C SER A 316 14.50 10.30 5.61
N ILE A 317 13.43 9.57 5.90
CA ILE A 317 12.29 9.38 5.00
C ILE A 317 11.50 10.69 4.95
N PRO A 318 11.22 11.27 3.78
CA PRO A 318 10.30 12.39 3.69
C PRO A 318 8.89 11.89 4.03
N ILE A 319 8.42 12.23 5.23
CA ILE A 319 7.03 12.06 5.62
C ILE A 319 6.27 13.28 5.10
N ILE A 320 5.38 13.09 4.13
CA ILE A 320 4.45 14.14 3.70
C ILE A 320 3.19 14.03 4.55
N ILE A 321 2.71 15.19 4.97
CA ILE A 321 1.78 15.38 6.06
C ILE A 321 0.65 16.23 5.50
N TYR A 322 -0.58 15.75 5.63
CA TYR A 322 -1.75 16.57 5.35
C TYR A 322 -2.70 16.49 6.54
N GLY A 323 -2.73 17.57 7.33
CA GLY A 323 -3.78 17.81 8.32
C GLY A 323 -4.99 18.47 7.66
N SER A 324 -6.20 18.11 8.10
CA SER A 324 -7.47 18.63 7.55
C SER A 324 -7.69 20.13 7.75
N THR A 325 -6.85 20.80 8.53
CA THR A 325 -6.99 22.23 8.85
C THR A 325 -6.14 23.16 7.97
N GLY A 326 -5.32 22.63 7.06
CA GLY A 326 -4.43 23.44 6.22
C GLY A 326 -4.67 23.22 4.73
N ARG A 327 -5.13 24.25 4.00
CA ARG A 327 -5.30 24.21 2.53
C ARG A 327 -4.00 24.14 1.72
N ASN A 328 -2.83 24.05 2.38
CA ASN A 328 -1.53 24.03 1.72
C ASN A 328 -0.69 22.81 2.15
N PRO A 329 -0.05 22.09 1.22
CA PRO A 329 0.98 21.10 1.53
C PRO A 329 2.10 21.74 2.36
N ILE A 330 2.47 21.13 3.48
CA ILE A 330 3.72 21.50 4.16
C ILE A 330 4.86 20.92 3.34
N THR A 331 5.60 21.80 2.67
CA THR A 331 6.83 21.44 1.95
C THR A 331 8.05 21.73 2.84
N SER A 332 9.21 21.15 2.51
CA SER A 332 10.48 21.46 3.18
C SER A 332 10.83 22.95 3.21
N LYS A 333 10.22 23.75 2.33
CA LYS A 333 10.38 25.21 2.27
C LYS A 333 9.58 25.99 3.32
N ASN A 334 8.53 25.39 3.90
CA ASN A 334 7.58 26.09 4.78
C ASN A 334 7.66 25.65 6.26
N HIS A 335 8.55 24.71 6.60
CA HIS A 335 8.68 24.17 7.96
C HIS A 335 9.14 25.23 8.99
N ASN A 336 9.97 26.18 8.59
CA ASN A 336 10.55 27.17 9.52
C ASN A 336 9.60 28.32 9.89
N ASN A 337 8.39 28.37 9.32
CA ASN A 337 7.44 29.47 9.52
C ASN A 337 6.30 29.13 10.48
N ILE A 338 6.34 27.96 11.13
CA ILE A 338 5.37 27.56 12.15
C ILE A 338 5.92 27.99 13.51
N ARG A 339 5.28 28.97 14.15
CA ARG A 339 5.48 29.24 15.58
C ARG A 339 4.70 28.17 16.36
N TRP A 340 5.40 27.49 17.26
CA TRP A 340 4.85 26.51 18.19
C TRP A 340 3.96 27.16 19.23
#